data_AF-Q47LC3-F1
#
_entry.id   AF-Q47LC3-F1
#
_cell.length_a   1.000
_cell.length_b   1.000
_cell.length_c   1.000
_cell.angle_alpha   90.00
_cell.angle_beta   90.00
_cell.angle_gamma   90.00
#
_symmetry.space_group_name_H-M   'P 1'
#
loop_
_entity.id
_entity.type
_entity.pdbx_description
1 polymer ?
#
loop_
_entity_poly.entity_id
_entity_poly.type
_entity_poly.pdbx_seq_one_letter_code
_entity_poly.pdbx_strand_id
1 'polypeptide(L)'
;MRDADIVHAIAKDERDGLSAAYRAYADRLYDYSLVTLDDAEAAADTVHDVFLIAREQIARLRDTHALRPWLYALTRAQCHRALRLRDGHPPPDLLDGHPSHATLSPDDPRLLLHEALCGLPPHEREILHLTVRHQLAGPELAAILGTSRRRADARAAAAHASFTDAVGVLLAVRRTEAHCPALRTLLQPWDGGHLTPAWRKRITRHLRTCPDCDRTRAALPAPDALRDAFPLTAPPAFLHDQLLTNAFDPGLAAHHAEFAAQAGPYRNDGFPATGGPAEETALPCTRLPAVLTLAAALLFLVLIGWAALPLLTAVVTGSTGVEAIPVVSLEPAEPPSPASSPHS
;
A
#
# COMPACT_ATOMS: atom_id res chain seq x y z
N MET A 1 28.13 15.48 20.24
CA MET A 1 28.86 14.21 20.06
C MET A 1 28.68 13.79 18.61
N ARG A 2 29.72 13.31 17.92
CA ARG A 2 29.55 12.87 16.52
C ARG A 2 28.95 11.45 16.50
N ASP A 3 28.38 11.05 15.37
CA ASP A 3 27.77 9.74 15.20
C ASP A 3 28.71 8.59 15.57
N ALA A 4 29.95 8.63 15.09
CA ALA A 4 30.94 7.60 15.41
C ALA A 4 31.22 7.49 16.92
N ASP A 5 31.21 8.62 17.64
CA ASP A 5 31.43 8.64 19.09
C ASP A 5 30.20 8.04 19.83
N ILE A 6 28.98 8.31 19.34
CA ILE A 6 27.73 7.71 19.83
C ILE A 6 27.74 6.19 19.63
N VAL A 7 28.06 5.73 18.42
CA VAL A 7 28.12 4.29 18.07
C VAL A 7 29.10 3.57 19.00
N HIS A 8 30.30 4.14 19.22
CA HIS A 8 31.31 3.53 20.08
C HIS A 8 30.89 3.45 21.54
N ALA A 9 30.25 4.49 22.07
CA ALA A 9 29.72 4.49 23.44
C ALA A 9 28.62 3.44 23.63
N ILE A 10 27.68 3.32 22.68
CA ILE A 10 26.65 2.27 22.71
C ILE A 10 27.27 0.88 22.63
N ALA A 11 28.28 0.68 21.77
CA ALA A 11 28.96 -0.61 21.63
C ALA A 11 29.71 -1.06 22.91
N LYS A 12 30.04 -0.13 23.79
CA LYS A 12 30.59 -0.39 25.13
C LYS A 12 29.53 -0.54 26.22
N ASP A 13 28.25 -0.54 25.85
CA ASP A 13 27.11 -0.55 26.75
C ASP A 13 27.08 0.65 27.72
N GLU A 14 27.55 1.82 27.26
CA GLU A 14 27.55 3.05 28.05
C GLU A 14 26.18 3.75 27.94
N ARG A 15 25.56 4.02 29.11
CA ARG A 15 24.26 4.72 29.21
C ARG A 15 24.24 6.08 28.51
N ASP A 16 25.35 6.81 28.56
CA ASP A 16 25.47 8.12 27.94
C ASP A 16 25.46 8.05 26.41
N GLY A 17 25.95 6.97 25.82
CA GLY A 17 25.89 6.71 24.38
C GLY A 17 24.46 6.61 23.88
N LEU A 18 23.65 5.77 24.53
CA LEU A 18 22.23 5.59 24.18
C LEU A 18 21.43 6.88 24.40
N SER A 19 21.68 7.56 25.52
CA SER A 19 21.06 8.85 25.84
C SER A 19 21.38 9.92 24.79
N ALA A 20 22.62 9.99 24.33
CA ALA A 20 23.03 10.92 23.28
C ALA A 20 22.40 10.60 21.91
N ALA A 21 22.29 9.31 21.55
CA ALA A 21 21.59 8.90 20.34
C ALA A 21 20.12 9.31 20.37
N TYR A 22 19.45 9.09 21.51
CA TYR A 22 18.06 9.50 21.70
C TYR A 22 17.90 11.00 21.52
N ARG A 23 18.68 11.81 22.24
CA ARG A 23 18.58 13.28 22.14
C ARG A 23 18.87 13.81 20.75
N ALA A 24 19.71 13.13 19.98
CA ALA A 24 20.06 13.55 18.62
C ALA A 24 18.97 13.20 17.59
N TYR A 25 18.27 12.07 17.77
CA TYR A 25 17.47 11.46 16.71
C TYR A 25 16.00 11.22 17.06
N ALA A 26 15.61 11.15 18.34
CA ALA A 26 14.27 10.73 18.75
C ALA A 26 13.15 11.61 18.17
N ASP A 27 13.29 12.94 18.17
CA ASP A 27 12.30 13.85 17.56
C ASP A 27 12.01 13.50 16.11
N ARG A 28 13.07 13.21 15.34
CA ARG A 28 12.96 12.89 13.93
C ARG A 28 12.39 11.50 13.66
N LEU A 29 12.73 10.52 14.49
CA LEU A 29 12.24 9.14 14.37
C LEU A 29 10.79 9.02 14.85
N TYR A 30 10.42 9.76 15.91
CA TYR A 30 9.06 9.85 16.40
C TYR A 30 8.15 10.50 15.36
N ASP A 31 8.57 11.64 14.83
CA ASP A 31 7.86 12.32 13.75
C ASP A 31 7.66 11.42 12.51
N TYR A 32 8.70 10.68 12.12
CA TYR A 32 8.60 9.68 11.05
C TYR A 32 7.56 8.59 11.36
N SER A 33 7.63 8.04 12.57
CA SER A 33 6.75 6.96 13.02
C SER A 33 5.30 7.42 13.14
N LEU A 34 5.07 8.64 13.65
CA LEU A 34 3.75 9.23 13.82
C LEU A 34 3.04 9.39 12.48
N VAL A 35 3.73 9.93 11.47
CA VAL A 35 3.17 10.07 10.11
C VAL A 35 2.97 8.72 9.43
N THR A 36 3.79 7.72 9.74
CA THR A 36 3.68 6.41 9.09
C THR A 36 2.60 5.53 9.72
N LEU A 37 2.42 5.61 11.03
CA LEU A 37 1.51 4.76 11.80
C LEU A 37 0.17 5.42 12.10
N ASP A 38 0.10 6.74 12.06
CA ASP A 38 -1.09 7.51 12.42
C ASP A 38 -1.61 7.21 13.83
N ASP A 39 -0.68 6.92 14.75
CA ASP A 39 -0.96 6.50 16.12
C ASP A 39 0.20 6.95 17.01
N ALA A 40 -0.09 7.84 17.96
CA ALA A 40 0.91 8.45 18.83
C ALA A 40 1.51 7.47 19.84
N GLU A 41 0.74 6.47 20.29
CA GLU A 41 1.19 5.43 21.22
C GLU A 41 2.08 4.44 20.46
N ALA A 42 1.60 3.93 19.32
CA ALA A 42 2.40 3.03 18.48
C ALA A 42 3.69 3.70 17.96
N ALA A 43 3.67 5.02 17.72
CA ALA A 43 4.88 5.77 17.36
C ALA A 43 5.87 5.88 18.52
N ALA A 44 5.40 6.09 19.75
CA ALA A 44 6.25 6.14 20.93
C ALA A 44 6.90 4.77 21.20
N ASP A 45 6.11 3.69 21.12
CA ASP A 45 6.57 2.32 21.25
C ASP A 45 7.60 1.96 20.17
N THR A 46 7.33 2.34 18.92
CA THR A 46 8.27 2.11 17.81
C THR A 46 9.62 2.77 18.07
N VAL A 47 9.63 4.02 18.55
CA VAL A 47 10.89 4.71 18.89
C VAL A 47 11.60 4.04 20.05
N HIS A 48 10.86 3.62 21.08
CA HIS A 48 11.41 2.86 22.21
C HIS A 48 12.13 1.59 21.71
N ASP A 49 11.41 0.77 20.95
CA ASP A 49 11.89 -0.49 20.39
C ASP A 49 13.10 -0.28 19.49
N VAL A 50 13.09 0.75 18.64
CA VAL A 50 14.22 1.07 17.76
C VAL A 50 15.49 1.33 18.57
N PHE A 51 15.41 2.08 19.67
CA PHE A 51 16.58 2.34 20.50
C PHE A 51 17.05 1.11 21.29
N LEU A 52 16.14 0.25 21.74
CA LEU A 52 16.50 -1.04 22.33
C LEU A 52 17.21 -1.95 21.32
N ILE A 53 16.66 -2.09 20.11
CA ILE A 53 17.28 -2.86 19.03
C ILE A 53 18.61 -2.24 18.62
N ALA A 54 18.68 -0.91 18.54
CA ALA A 54 19.90 -0.20 18.22
C ALA A 54 21.00 -0.53 19.20
N ARG A 55 20.72 -0.56 20.51
CA ARG A 55 21.71 -0.94 21.52
C ARG A 55 22.23 -2.36 21.29
N GLU A 56 21.33 -3.33 21.16
CA GLU A 56 21.70 -4.75 21.02
C GLU A 56 22.43 -5.05 19.70
N GLN A 57 22.11 -4.30 18.63
CA GLN A 57 22.60 -4.59 17.27
C GLN A 57 23.61 -3.58 16.76
N ILE A 58 24.05 -2.62 17.58
CA ILE A 58 24.97 -1.56 17.15
C ILE A 58 26.27 -2.11 16.55
N ALA A 59 26.75 -3.24 17.05
CA ALA A 59 27.97 -3.89 16.57
C ALA A 59 27.87 -4.38 15.11
N ARG A 60 26.66 -4.48 14.55
CA ARG A 60 26.45 -4.83 13.14
C ARG A 60 26.72 -3.66 12.21
N LEU A 61 26.58 -2.43 12.68
CA LEU A 61 26.77 -1.22 11.88
C LEU A 61 28.24 -1.09 11.49
N ARG A 62 28.56 -1.38 10.23
CA ARG A 62 29.95 -1.36 9.74
C ARG A 62 30.51 0.04 9.58
N ASP A 63 29.68 0.97 9.14
CA ASP A 63 30.04 2.38 9.00
C ASP A 63 29.43 3.18 10.15
N THR A 64 30.28 3.56 11.10
CA THR A 64 29.86 4.28 12.31
C THR A 64 29.39 5.72 12.00
N HIS A 65 29.70 6.26 10.82
CA HIS A 65 29.18 7.55 10.36
C HIS A 65 27.77 7.43 9.74
N ALA A 66 27.27 6.22 9.52
CA ALA A 66 25.96 5.97 8.97
C ALA A 66 24.88 5.72 10.05
N LEU A 67 25.10 6.19 11.29
CA LEU A 67 24.15 6.01 12.40
C LEU A 67 22.77 6.59 12.07
N ARG A 68 22.71 7.84 11.57
CA ARG A 68 21.45 8.47 11.18
C ARG A 68 20.63 7.62 10.19
N PRO A 69 21.12 7.27 8.98
CA PRO A 69 20.35 6.45 8.06
C PRO A 69 20.07 5.05 8.58
N TRP A 70 20.94 4.48 9.43
CA TRP A 70 20.71 3.17 10.03
C TRP A 70 19.53 3.18 11.01
N LEU A 71 19.42 4.19 11.88
CA LEU A 71 18.27 4.36 12.77
C LEU A 71 16.97 4.58 12.01
N TYR A 72 16.99 5.33 10.91
CA TYR A 72 15.83 5.45 10.03
C TYR A 72 15.45 4.12 9.37
N ALA A 73 16.42 3.32 8.94
CA ALA A 73 16.16 2.00 8.38
C ALA A 73 15.52 1.04 9.39
N LEU A 74 15.99 1.06 10.65
CA LEU A 74 15.37 0.33 11.76
C LEU A 74 13.94 0.81 12.01
N THR A 75 13.74 2.12 12.11
CA THR A 75 12.42 2.72 12.34
C THR A 75 11.44 2.35 11.25
N ARG A 76 11.84 2.48 9.98
CA ARG A 76 11.06 2.06 8.81
C ARG A 76 10.68 0.57 8.88
N ALA A 77 11.63 -0.30 9.22
CA ALA A 77 11.36 -1.72 9.36
C ALA A 77 10.33 -2.01 10.47
N GLN A 78 10.42 -1.31 11.60
CA GLN A 78 9.49 -1.46 12.71
C GLN A 78 8.10 -0.88 12.42
N CYS A 79 8.01 0.31 11.82
CA CYS A 79 6.71 0.85 11.38
C CYS A 79 6.02 -0.12 10.42
N HIS A 80 6.73 -0.66 9.43
CA HIS A 80 6.15 -1.65 8.52
C HIS A 80 5.78 -2.96 9.21
N ARG A 81 6.54 -3.38 10.24
CA ARG A 81 6.17 -4.56 11.05
C ARG A 81 4.86 -4.30 11.80
N ALA A 82 4.74 -3.15 12.46
CA ALA A 82 3.53 -2.75 13.17
C ALA A 82 2.32 -2.69 12.22
N LEU A 83 2.47 -2.09 11.03
CA LEU A 83 1.42 -2.08 10.00
C LEU A 83 1.00 -3.49 9.55
N ARG A 84 1.96 -4.39 9.29
CA ARG A 84 1.64 -5.79 8.92
C ARG A 84 0.89 -6.55 10.01
N LEU A 85 1.19 -6.27 11.28
CA LEU A 85 0.48 -6.85 12.42
C LEU A 85 -0.93 -6.26 12.57
N ARG A 86 -1.11 -4.99 12.17
CA ARG A 86 -2.41 -4.30 12.12
C ARG A 86 -3.28 -4.71 10.95
N ASP A 87 -2.73 -5.13 9.81
CA ASP A 87 -3.44 -5.47 8.55
C ASP A 87 -4.46 -6.63 8.64
N GLY A 88 -4.79 -7.12 9.85
CA GLY A 88 -6.08 -7.75 10.16
C GLY A 88 -7.23 -6.73 10.38
N HIS A 89 -6.96 -5.43 10.24
CA HIS A 89 -7.86 -4.28 10.26
C HIS A 89 -7.48 -3.35 9.09
N PRO A 90 -8.44 -2.66 8.44
CA PRO A 90 -8.15 -1.78 7.32
C PRO A 90 -7.19 -0.64 7.74
N PRO A 91 -6.28 -0.19 6.86
CA PRO A 91 -5.39 0.92 7.16
C PRO A 91 -6.21 2.18 7.43
N PRO A 92 -5.93 2.94 8.51
CA PRO A 92 -6.45 4.29 8.66
C PRO A 92 -5.94 5.16 7.49
N ASP A 93 -6.72 6.15 7.10
CA ASP A 93 -6.28 7.14 6.12
C ASP A 93 -5.03 7.83 6.69
N LEU A 94 -3.90 7.64 6.03
CA LEU A 94 -2.54 7.70 6.62
C LEU A 94 -2.05 9.08 7.13
N LEU A 95 -2.92 10.05 7.44
CA LEU A 95 -2.50 11.41 7.79
C LEU A 95 -3.40 12.19 8.79
N ASP A 96 -4.29 11.56 9.56
CA ASP A 96 -5.08 12.29 10.57
C ASP A 96 -4.25 12.73 11.81
N GLY A 97 -3.01 12.28 11.94
CA GLY A 97 -2.08 12.53 13.04
C GLY A 97 -1.17 13.76 12.91
N HIS A 98 -1.47 14.69 11.99
CA HIS A 98 -0.85 16.02 11.96
C HIS A 98 -1.69 17.01 12.80
N PRO A 99 -1.09 18.06 13.40
CA PRO A 99 -1.82 19.02 14.24
C PRO A 99 -3.09 19.44 13.53
N SER A 100 -4.23 19.17 14.19
CA SER A 100 -5.56 19.25 13.63
C SER A 100 -5.69 20.39 12.62
N HIS A 101 -5.75 20.02 11.35
CA HIS A 101 -6.03 20.94 10.24
C HIS A 101 -7.35 21.70 10.45
N ALA A 102 -8.18 21.28 11.43
CA ALA A 102 -9.36 21.98 11.90
C ALA A 102 -9.10 23.42 12.40
N THR A 103 -7.84 23.77 12.71
CA THR A 103 -7.48 25.15 13.13
C THR A 103 -7.02 26.03 11.95
N LEU A 104 -6.80 25.45 10.77
CA LEU A 104 -6.33 26.21 9.60
C LEU A 104 -7.51 26.87 8.89
N SER A 105 -7.30 28.10 8.42
CA SER A 105 -8.25 28.76 7.52
C SER A 105 -8.47 27.88 6.27
N PRO A 106 -9.70 27.81 5.71
CA PRO A 106 -9.97 27.11 4.44
C PRO A 106 -9.05 27.50 3.28
N ASP A 107 -8.48 28.72 3.33
CA ASP A 107 -7.55 29.25 2.33
C ASP A 107 -6.06 29.01 2.67
N ASP A 108 -5.74 28.32 3.77
CA ASP A 108 -4.37 28.03 4.15
C ASP A 108 -3.71 27.13 3.07
N PRO A 109 -2.58 27.54 2.47
CA PRO A 109 -1.90 26.73 1.46
C PRO A 109 -1.56 25.32 1.96
N ARG A 110 -1.31 25.13 3.26
CA ARG A 110 -1.02 23.82 3.87
C ARG A 110 -2.14 22.80 3.66
N LEU A 111 -3.40 23.23 3.57
CA LEU A 111 -4.52 22.32 3.27
C LEU A 111 -4.42 21.75 1.85
N LEU A 112 -4.03 22.59 0.88
CA LEU A 112 -3.81 22.14 -0.49
C LEU A 112 -2.62 21.18 -0.59
N LEU A 113 -1.54 21.46 0.15
CA LEU A 113 -0.37 20.57 0.23
C LEU A 113 -0.74 19.22 0.83
N HIS A 114 -1.51 19.22 1.92
CA HIS A 114 -2.00 18.01 2.56
C HIS A 114 -2.89 17.20 1.62
N GLU A 115 -3.87 17.83 0.95
CA GLU A 115 -4.72 17.17 -0.03
C GLU A 115 -3.90 16.56 -1.19
N ALA A 116 -2.88 17.30 -1.68
CA ALA A 116 -1.96 16.79 -2.69
C ALA A 116 -1.21 15.55 -2.20
N LEU A 117 -0.65 15.59 -0.98
CA LEU A 117 0.01 14.44 -0.36
C LEU A 117 -0.94 13.25 -0.25
N CYS A 118 -2.16 13.42 0.27
CA CYS A 118 -3.16 12.34 0.39
C CYS A 118 -3.45 11.67 -0.96
N GLY A 119 -3.44 12.45 -2.05
CA GLY A 119 -3.66 11.95 -3.41
C GLY A 119 -2.55 11.07 -4.00
N LEU A 120 -1.37 10.99 -3.35
CA LEU A 120 -0.24 10.19 -3.82
C LEU A 120 -0.29 8.73 -3.31
N PRO A 121 0.31 7.78 -4.06
CA PRO A 121 0.54 6.43 -3.58
C PRO A 121 1.34 6.40 -2.27
N PRO A 122 1.06 5.49 -1.32
CA PRO A 122 1.72 5.46 -0.01
C PRO A 122 3.26 5.47 -0.07
N HIS A 123 3.86 4.74 -1.02
CA HIS A 123 5.30 4.68 -1.18
C HIS A 123 5.91 6.01 -1.69
N GLU A 124 5.20 6.76 -2.54
CA GLU A 124 5.66 8.08 -2.99
C GLU A 124 5.54 9.12 -1.86
N ARG A 125 4.47 9.05 -1.07
CA ARG A 125 4.29 9.87 0.14
C ARG A 125 5.42 9.66 1.13
N GLU A 126 5.76 8.40 1.41
CA GLU A 126 6.87 8.06 2.31
C GLU A 126 8.20 8.67 1.80
N ILE A 127 8.50 8.54 0.50
CA ILE A 127 9.71 9.11 -0.07
C ILE A 127 9.75 10.64 0.06
N LEU A 128 8.62 11.32 -0.15
CA LEU A 128 8.54 12.77 0.06
C LEU A 128 8.76 13.15 1.52
N HIS A 129 8.20 12.39 2.44
CA HIS A 129 8.38 12.62 3.87
C HIS A 129 9.85 12.47 4.28
N LEU A 130 10.51 11.39 3.83
CA LEU A 130 11.94 11.16 4.04
C LEU A 130 12.81 12.26 3.42
N THR A 131 12.51 12.69 2.19
CA THR A 131 13.34 13.66 1.45
C THR A 131 13.12 15.11 1.88
N VAL A 132 11.87 15.54 2.03
CA VAL A 132 11.51 16.95 2.30
C VAL A 132 11.59 17.26 3.79
N ARG A 133 10.87 16.48 4.61
CA ARG A 133 10.73 16.75 6.06
C ARG A 133 11.95 16.25 6.84
N HIS A 134 12.42 15.05 6.53
CA HIS A 134 13.56 14.45 7.22
C HIS A 134 14.92 14.71 6.57
N GLN A 135 14.95 15.29 5.37
CA GLN A 135 16.16 15.70 4.66
C GLN A 135 17.13 14.53 4.42
N LEU A 136 16.59 13.39 3.99
CA LEU A 136 17.35 12.19 3.64
C LEU A 136 17.43 12.06 2.13
N ALA A 137 18.65 12.07 1.59
CA ALA A 137 18.88 12.06 0.14
C ALA A 137 20.11 11.22 -0.23
N GLY A 138 20.23 10.89 -1.52
CA GLY A 138 21.41 10.23 -2.07
C GLY A 138 21.77 8.91 -1.36
N PRO A 139 22.97 8.79 -0.77
CA PRO A 139 23.41 7.55 -0.12
C PRO A 139 22.58 7.19 1.12
N GLU A 140 22.12 8.18 1.92
CA GLU A 140 21.31 7.92 3.10
C GLU A 140 19.95 7.31 2.71
N LEU A 141 19.27 7.93 1.75
CA LEU A 141 17.99 7.44 1.24
C LEU A 141 18.15 6.04 0.61
N ALA A 142 19.23 5.80 -0.13
CA ALA A 142 19.51 4.51 -0.74
C ALA A 142 19.68 3.41 0.33
N ALA A 143 20.41 3.71 1.40
CA ALA A 143 20.65 2.80 2.50
C ALA A 143 19.36 2.44 3.25
N ILE A 144 18.48 3.43 3.49
CA ILE A 144 17.17 3.23 4.14
C ILE A 144 16.24 2.40 3.27
N LEU A 145 16.18 2.68 1.97
CA LEU A 145 15.28 1.99 1.03
C LEU A 145 15.78 0.61 0.58
N GLY A 146 17.00 0.19 0.95
CA GLY A 146 17.54 -1.09 0.51
C GLY A 146 17.88 -1.17 -0.97
N THR A 147 18.14 -0.03 -1.63
CA THR A 147 18.34 -0.01 -3.09
C THR A 147 19.58 0.76 -3.51
N SER A 148 19.96 0.65 -4.78
CA SER A 148 21.08 1.44 -5.32
C SER A 148 20.76 2.93 -5.29
N ARG A 149 21.78 3.78 -5.13
CA ARG A 149 21.63 5.24 -5.14
C ARG A 149 20.87 5.74 -6.37
N ARG A 150 21.21 5.25 -7.56
CA ARG A 150 20.50 5.60 -8.80
C ARG A 150 18.99 5.32 -8.71
N ARG A 151 18.59 4.20 -8.09
CA ARG A 151 17.19 3.83 -7.95
C ARG A 151 16.48 4.68 -6.89
N ALA A 152 17.16 4.97 -5.78
CA ALA A 152 16.64 5.86 -4.75
C ALA A 152 16.43 7.28 -5.28
N ASP A 153 17.43 7.84 -5.96
CA ASP A 153 17.36 9.17 -6.58
C ASP A 153 16.26 9.23 -7.66
N ALA A 154 16.11 8.18 -8.48
CA ALA A 154 15.03 8.11 -9.47
C ALA A 154 13.63 8.05 -8.82
N ARG A 155 13.48 7.33 -7.71
CA ARG A 155 12.22 7.26 -6.95
C ARG A 155 11.89 8.59 -6.27
N ALA A 156 12.88 9.26 -5.71
CA ALA A 156 12.71 10.62 -5.17
C ALA A 156 12.27 11.60 -6.26
N ALA A 157 12.96 11.62 -7.40
CA ALA A 157 12.57 12.47 -8.53
C ALA A 157 11.14 12.18 -9.02
N ALA A 158 10.75 10.91 -9.11
CA ALA A 158 9.39 10.52 -9.47
C ALA A 158 8.36 11.02 -8.46
N ALA A 159 8.59 10.81 -7.16
CA ALA A 159 7.67 11.26 -6.10
C ALA A 159 7.51 12.79 -6.07
N HIS A 160 8.62 13.54 -6.25
CA HIS A 160 8.59 15.00 -6.37
C HIS A 160 7.80 15.48 -7.59
N ALA A 161 7.94 14.79 -8.73
CA ALA A 161 7.17 15.09 -9.94
C ALA A 161 5.67 14.77 -9.75
N SER A 162 5.33 13.62 -9.18
CA SER A 162 3.95 13.23 -8.84
C SER A 162 3.30 14.25 -7.91
N PHE A 163 4.02 14.73 -6.89
CA PHE A 163 3.53 15.75 -5.97
C PHE A 163 3.30 17.09 -6.67
N THR A 164 4.25 17.54 -7.50
CA THR A 164 4.11 18.78 -8.29
C THR A 164 2.88 18.71 -9.20
N ASP A 165 2.65 17.55 -9.83
CA ASP A 165 1.47 17.33 -10.65
C ASP A 165 0.18 17.31 -9.83
N ALA A 166 0.17 16.70 -8.64
CA ALA A 166 -0.98 16.70 -7.74
C ALA A 166 -1.36 18.13 -7.30
N VAL A 167 -0.39 18.92 -6.84
CA VAL A 167 -0.57 20.35 -6.50
C VAL A 167 -1.07 21.13 -7.71
N GLY A 168 -0.47 20.92 -8.88
CA GLY A 168 -0.87 21.55 -10.12
C GLY A 168 -2.31 21.24 -10.53
N VAL A 169 -2.75 19.98 -10.39
CA VAL A 169 -4.13 19.57 -10.66
C VAL A 169 -5.11 20.28 -9.71
N LEU A 170 -4.81 20.31 -8.40
CA LEU A 170 -5.67 20.97 -7.41
C LEU A 170 -5.78 22.48 -7.66
N LEU A 171 -4.68 23.15 -7.97
CA LEU A 171 -4.68 24.57 -8.30
C LEU A 171 -5.40 24.86 -9.62
N ALA A 172 -5.22 24.00 -10.63
CA ALA A 172 -5.88 24.13 -11.93
C ALA A 172 -7.40 24.07 -11.79
N VAL A 173 -7.90 23.15 -10.96
CA VAL A 173 -9.32 23.02 -10.62
C VAL A 173 -9.82 24.24 -9.85
N ARG A 174 -9.11 24.68 -8.80
CA ARG A 174 -9.50 25.83 -7.98
C ARG A 174 -9.44 27.17 -8.73
N ARG A 175 -8.65 27.27 -9.81
CA ARG A 175 -8.44 28.51 -10.60
C ARG A 175 -8.87 28.39 -12.07
N THR A 176 -9.88 27.55 -12.34
CA THR A 176 -10.32 27.21 -13.71
C THR A 176 -10.67 28.42 -14.58
N GLU A 177 -11.15 29.52 -13.98
CA GLU A 177 -11.66 30.67 -14.74
C GLU A 177 -10.57 31.57 -15.33
N ALA A 178 -9.38 31.59 -14.74
CA ALA A 178 -8.48 32.72 -14.91
C ALA A 178 -7.34 32.55 -15.95
N HIS A 179 -6.93 31.33 -16.34
CA HIS A 179 -5.63 31.17 -17.03
C HIS A 179 -5.55 30.18 -18.20
N CYS A 180 -6.58 29.40 -18.54
CA CYS A 180 -6.53 28.53 -19.74
C CYS A 180 -7.93 28.18 -20.30
N PRO A 181 -8.31 28.68 -21.50
CA PRO A 181 -9.58 28.33 -22.14
C PRO A 181 -9.73 26.84 -22.44
N ALA A 182 -8.65 26.17 -22.83
CA ALA A 182 -8.66 24.75 -23.15
C ALA A 182 -8.89 23.88 -21.90
N LEU A 183 -8.33 24.26 -20.75
CA LEU A 183 -8.60 23.60 -19.47
C LEU A 183 -10.07 23.77 -19.07
N ARG A 184 -10.63 24.97 -19.24
CA ARG A 184 -12.04 25.25 -18.97
C ARG A 184 -12.96 24.33 -19.77
N THR A 185 -12.71 24.20 -21.08
CA THR A 185 -13.46 23.28 -21.94
C THR A 185 -13.29 21.82 -21.52
N LEU A 186 -12.09 21.43 -21.09
CA LEU A 186 -11.80 20.08 -20.61
C LEU A 186 -12.59 19.74 -19.34
N LEU A 187 -12.79 20.71 -18.44
CA LEU A 187 -13.50 20.56 -17.17
C LEU A 187 -15.03 20.75 -17.29
N GLN A 188 -15.57 21.22 -18.42
CA GLN A 188 -17.04 21.38 -18.60
C GLN A 188 -17.87 20.13 -18.25
N PRO A 189 -17.45 18.88 -18.57
CA PRO A 189 -18.21 17.69 -18.23
C PRO A 189 -18.05 17.23 -16.77
N TRP A 190 -17.18 17.86 -16.00
CA TRP A 190 -16.93 17.49 -14.62
C TRP A 190 -17.94 18.18 -13.71
N ASP A 191 -18.54 17.42 -12.81
CA ASP A 191 -19.60 17.82 -11.89
C ASP A 191 -19.11 18.64 -10.68
N GLY A 192 -17.80 18.91 -10.59
CA GLY A 192 -17.19 19.58 -9.44
C GLY A 192 -17.06 18.67 -8.20
N GLY A 193 -17.30 17.36 -8.35
CA GLY A 193 -17.20 16.38 -7.28
C GLY A 193 -15.75 16.01 -6.92
N HIS A 194 -15.53 14.79 -6.43
CA HIS A 194 -14.17 14.33 -6.13
C HIS A 194 -13.34 14.11 -7.40
N LEU A 195 -12.04 14.42 -7.33
CA LEU A 195 -11.12 14.15 -8.43
C LEU A 195 -10.81 12.66 -8.56
N THR A 196 -11.52 11.98 -9.46
CA THR A 196 -11.24 10.57 -9.76
C THR A 196 -9.84 10.40 -10.39
N PRO A 197 -9.21 9.20 -10.30
CA PRO A 197 -7.92 8.94 -10.95
C PRO A 197 -7.92 9.23 -12.46
N ALA A 198 -9.05 9.00 -13.14
CA ALA A 198 -9.20 9.31 -14.56
C ALA A 198 -9.16 10.82 -14.83
N TRP A 199 -9.85 11.63 -14.01
CA TRP A 199 -9.81 13.09 -14.08
C TRP A 199 -8.43 13.64 -13.77
N ARG A 200 -7.77 13.16 -12.70
CA ARG A 200 -6.39 13.54 -12.38
C ARG A 200 -5.47 13.30 -13.56
N LYS A 201 -5.48 12.09 -14.15
CA LYS A 201 -4.66 11.75 -15.33
C LYS A 201 -4.95 12.64 -16.54
N ARG A 202 -6.22 12.97 -16.79
CA ARG A 202 -6.63 13.84 -17.90
C ARG A 202 -6.13 15.27 -17.71
N ILE A 203 -6.28 15.82 -16.49
CA ILE A 203 -5.80 17.17 -16.14
C ILE A 203 -4.27 17.21 -16.17
N THR A 204 -3.57 16.26 -15.53
CA THR A 204 -2.10 16.17 -15.56
C THR A 204 -1.57 16.13 -16.99
N ARG A 205 -2.20 15.36 -17.88
CA ARG A 205 -1.82 15.35 -19.31
C ARG A 205 -1.93 16.74 -19.92
N HIS A 206 -3.04 17.44 -19.70
CA HIS A 206 -3.24 18.79 -20.18
C HIS A 206 -2.18 19.76 -19.64
N LEU A 207 -1.92 19.74 -18.32
CA LEU A 207 -0.93 20.60 -17.66
C LEU A 207 0.47 20.44 -18.25
N ARG A 208 0.84 19.24 -18.71
CA ARG A 208 2.14 18.96 -19.34
C ARG A 208 2.20 19.33 -20.82
N THR A 209 1.06 19.47 -21.50
CA THR A 209 1.00 19.76 -22.95
C THR A 209 0.65 21.21 -23.27
N CYS A 210 -0.06 21.91 -22.37
CA CYS A 210 -0.46 23.29 -22.58
C CYS A 210 0.61 24.24 -22.02
N PRO A 211 1.20 25.14 -22.84
CA PRO A 211 2.29 26.02 -22.40
C PRO A 211 1.94 26.95 -21.22
N ASP A 212 0.70 27.44 -21.15
CA ASP A 212 0.27 28.36 -20.08
C ASP A 212 0.09 27.62 -18.74
N CYS A 213 -0.53 26.45 -18.80
CA CYS A 213 -0.67 25.57 -17.65
C CYS A 213 0.68 25.01 -17.19
N ASP A 214 1.56 24.64 -18.11
CA ASP A 214 2.88 24.12 -17.76
C ASP A 214 3.73 25.20 -17.10
N ARG A 215 3.67 26.45 -17.57
CA ARG A 215 4.34 27.59 -16.92
C ARG A 215 3.83 27.80 -15.51
N THR A 216 2.52 27.72 -15.29
CA THR A 216 1.92 27.88 -13.95
C THR A 216 2.33 26.73 -13.03
N ARG A 217 2.34 25.50 -13.54
CA ARG A 217 2.81 24.30 -12.83
C ARG A 217 4.31 24.39 -12.49
N ALA A 218 5.13 24.84 -13.43
CA ALA A 218 6.57 24.99 -13.26
C ALA A 218 6.96 26.16 -12.33
N ALA A 219 6.06 27.13 -12.16
CA ALA A 219 6.23 28.23 -11.19
C ALA A 219 5.86 27.83 -9.76
N LEU A 220 5.37 26.61 -9.53
CA LEU A 220 5.11 26.12 -8.18
C LEU A 220 6.42 25.99 -7.41
N PRO A 221 6.40 26.28 -6.10
CA PRO A 221 7.57 26.06 -5.26
C PRO A 221 7.97 24.60 -5.33
N ALA A 222 9.27 24.36 -5.46
CA ALA A 222 9.82 23.00 -5.36
C ALA A 222 9.40 22.39 -4.02
N PRO A 223 9.19 21.06 -3.94
CA PRO A 223 8.71 20.44 -2.70
C PRO A 223 9.63 20.71 -1.51
N ASP A 224 10.94 20.86 -1.74
CA ASP A 224 11.92 21.23 -0.71
C ASP A 224 11.66 22.60 -0.06
N ALA A 225 11.05 23.54 -0.78
CA ALA A 225 10.64 24.84 -0.23
C ALA A 225 9.48 24.73 0.76
N LEU A 226 8.81 23.56 0.82
CA LEU A 226 7.73 23.27 1.75
C LEU A 226 8.24 22.69 3.07
N ARG A 227 9.56 22.48 3.22
CA ARG A 227 10.18 21.95 4.44
C ARG A 227 9.72 22.68 5.71
N ASP A 228 9.72 24.01 5.67
CA ASP A 228 9.38 24.84 6.84
C ASP A 228 7.88 24.85 7.15
N ALA A 229 7.04 24.32 6.25
CA ALA A 229 5.61 24.16 6.49
C ALA A 229 5.30 22.97 7.41
N PHE A 230 6.27 22.10 7.68
CA PHE A 230 6.10 20.81 8.33
C PHE A 230 7.04 20.67 9.55
N PRO A 231 6.71 21.30 10.70
CA PRO A 231 7.54 21.21 11.90
C PRO A 231 7.55 19.78 12.43
N LEU A 232 8.71 19.32 12.92
CA LEU A 232 8.84 18.00 13.54
C LEU A 232 8.04 17.93 14.85
N THR A 233 7.37 16.81 15.07
CA THR A 233 6.71 16.51 16.34
C THR A 233 7.68 15.80 17.27
N ALA A 234 7.83 16.29 18.51
CA ALA A 234 8.67 15.66 19.52
C ALA A 234 7.95 14.49 20.21
N PRO A 235 8.67 13.46 20.67
CA PRO A 235 8.10 12.36 21.44
C PRO A 235 7.59 12.82 22.82
N PRO A 236 6.74 12.02 23.47
CA PRO A 236 6.33 12.26 24.86
C PRO A 236 7.54 12.38 25.80
N ALA A 237 7.49 13.35 26.72
CA ALA A 237 8.63 13.69 27.57
C ALA A 237 9.13 12.56 28.48
N PHE A 238 8.27 11.58 28.82
CA PHE A 238 8.62 10.43 29.65
C PHE A 238 9.44 9.37 28.90
N LEU A 239 9.40 9.37 27.57
CA LEU A 239 9.90 8.26 26.75
C LEU A 239 11.41 8.06 26.90
N HIS A 240 12.17 9.15 27.12
CA HIS A 240 13.62 9.08 27.33
C HIS A 240 13.99 8.34 28.63
N ASP A 241 13.34 8.69 29.74
CA ASP A 241 13.61 8.08 31.05
C ASP A 241 13.14 6.62 31.08
N GLN A 242 11.98 6.34 30.50
CA GLN A 242 11.47 4.99 30.32
C GLN A 242 12.43 4.12 29.48
N LEU A 243 12.95 4.64 28.37
CA LEU A 243 13.96 3.95 27.56
C LEU A 243 15.21 3.63 28.37
N LEU A 244 15.78 4.61 29.06
CA LEU A 244 17.02 4.42 29.82
C LEU A 244 16.83 3.53 31.06
N THR A 245 15.63 3.47 31.62
CA THR A 245 15.29 2.56 32.72
C THR A 245 15.17 1.13 32.19
N ASN A 246 14.35 0.92 31.16
CA ASN A 246 14.13 -0.39 30.58
C ASN A 246 15.44 -0.97 30.03
N ALA A 247 16.14 -0.23 29.16
CA ALA A 247 17.36 -0.72 28.52
C ALA A 247 18.34 -1.31 29.55
N PHE A 248 18.63 -0.57 30.62
CA PHE A 248 19.64 -0.95 31.61
C PHE A 248 19.10 -1.78 32.79
N ASP A 249 17.87 -2.28 32.71
CA ASP A 249 17.33 -3.24 33.67
C ASP A 249 17.95 -4.63 33.46
N PRO A 250 18.72 -5.18 34.42
CA PRO A 250 19.29 -6.51 34.31
C PRO A 250 18.25 -7.62 34.15
N GLY A 251 17.03 -7.43 34.69
CA GLY A 251 15.92 -8.38 34.59
C GLY A 251 15.35 -8.51 33.18
N LEU A 252 15.56 -7.50 32.33
CA LEU A 252 15.05 -7.46 30.95
C LEU A 252 16.12 -7.77 29.90
N ALA A 253 17.38 -7.96 30.29
CA ALA A 253 18.49 -8.16 29.35
C ALA A 253 18.26 -9.33 28.37
N ALA A 254 17.78 -10.48 28.87
CA ALA A 254 17.47 -11.63 28.01
C ALA A 254 16.32 -11.34 27.04
N HIS A 255 15.29 -10.60 27.50
CA HIS A 255 14.16 -10.21 26.68
C HIS A 255 14.57 -9.26 25.55
N HIS A 256 15.41 -8.26 25.84
CA HIS A 256 15.92 -7.34 24.82
C HIS A 256 16.76 -8.06 23.77
N ALA A 257 17.64 -8.97 24.17
CA ALA A 257 18.45 -9.75 23.24
C ALA A 257 17.57 -10.62 22.31
N GLU A 258 16.55 -11.29 22.86
CA GLU A 258 15.59 -12.08 22.08
C GLU A 258 14.78 -11.19 21.12
N PHE A 259 14.23 -10.08 21.63
CA PHE A 259 13.48 -9.11 20.84
C PHE A 259 14.31 -8.56 19.67
N ALA A 260 15.55 -8.15 19.94
CA ALA A 260 16.47 -7.63 18.93
C ALA A 260 16.89 -8.67 17.90
N ALA A 261 16.95 -9.97 18.27
CA ALA A 261 17.20 -11.05 17.32
C ALA A 261 16.03 -11.26 16.35
N GLN A 262 14.80 -10.95 16.77
CA GLN A 262 13.59 -11.04 15.96
C GLN A 262 13.34 -9.81 15.06
N ALA A 263 14.13 -8.74 15.23
CA ALA A 263 13.98 -7.50 14.46
C ALA A 263 14.21 -7.67 12.95
N GLY A 264 14.85 -8.76 12.52
CA GLY A 264 14.79 -9.22 11.14
C GLY A 264 16.14 -9.67 10.58
N PRO A 265 16.16 -10.13 9.32
CA PRO A 265 17.40 -10.35 8.63
C PRO A 265 18.10 -9.01 8.37
N TYR A 266 19.41 -8.98 8.61
CA TYR A 266 20.25 -7.82 8.33
C TYR A 266 21.04 -8.08 7.04
N ARG A 267 21.22 -7.03 6.24
CA ARG A 267 22.15 -7.01 5.12
C ARG A 267 23.59 -7.10 5.65
N ASN A 268 24.52 -7.36 4.74
CA ASN A 268 25.95 -7.44 5.08
C ASN A 268 26.47 -6.14 5.71
N ASP A 269 25.98 -4.97 5.31
CA ASP A 269 26.38 -3.66 5.86
C ASP A 269 25.78 -3.34 7.24
N GLY A 270 24.99 -4.26 7.82
CA GLY A 270 24.37 -4.10 9.14
C GLY A 270 23.01 -3.42 9.13
N PHE A 271 22.54 -2.94 7.97
CA PHE A 271 21.21 -2.37 7.83
C PHE A 271 20.15 -3.48 7.81
N PRO A 272 18.93 -3.22 8.31
CA PRO A 272 17.81 -4.12 8.11
C PRO A 272 17.62 -4.43 6.62
N ALA A 273 17.45 -5.71 6.29
CA ALA A 273 17.00 -6.08 4.97
C ALA A 273 15.54 -5.65 4.84
N THR A 274 15.31 -4.51 4.20
CA THR A 274 14.00 -4.21 3.65
C THR A 274 13.70 -5.30 2.64
N GLY A 275 12.82 -6.23 3.01
CA GLY A 275 11.92 -6.79 2.00
C GLY A 275 11.33 -5.61 1.27
N GLY A 276 11.19 -5.66 -0.05
CA GLY A 276 10.35 -4.68 -0.73
C GLY A 276 8.92 -4.72 -0.14
N PRO A 277 7.90 -4.23 -0.86
CA PRO A 277 6.73 -5.09 -0.91
C PRO A 277 7.27 -6.52 -1.11
N ALA A 278 6.66 -7.50 -0.45
CA ALA A 278 6.65 -8.78 -1.11
C ALA A 278 6.40 -8.43 -2.59
N GLU A 279 7.41 -8.59 -3.45
CA GLU A 279 7.16 -9.42 -4.61
C GLU A 279 6.30 -10.49 -3.96
N GLU A 280 4.99 -10.42 -4.21
CA GLU A 280 4.38 -11.57 -4.81
C GLU A 280 5.55 -12.33 -5.44
N THR A 281 6.12 -13.27 -4.69
CA THR A 281 5.97 -14.63 -5.10
C THR A 281 4.55 -14.67 -5.63
N ALA A 282 4.41 -14.25 -6.91
CA ALA A 282 3.76 -15.02 -7.89
C ALA A 282 4.18 -16.41 -7.49
N LEU A 283 3.37 -17.00 -6.60
CA LEU A 283 3.03 -18.39 -6.67
C LEU A 283 3.03 -18.60 -8.17
N PRO A 284 4.05 -19.28 -8.73
CA PRO A 284 4.09 -19.45 -10.16
C PRO A 284 2.69 -19.95 -10.50
N CYS A 285 2.00 -19.25 -11.39
CA CYS A 285 0.66 -19.59 -11.86
C CYS A 285 0.71 -20.91 -12.66
N THR A 286 1.57 -21.85 -12.26
CA THR A 286 1.71 -23.22 -12.72
C THR A 286 0.68 -24.14 -12.06
N ARG A 287 -0.15 -23.66 -11.12
CA ARG A 287 -1.31 -24.41 -10.61
C ARG A 287 -2.64 -24.12 -11.32
N LEU A 288 -2.75 -23.01 -12.07
CA LEU A 288 -3.89 -22.76 -12.95
C LEU A 288 -4.02 -23.77 -14.13
N PRO A 289 -2.95 -24.26 -14.78
CA PRO A 289 -3.12 -25.28 -15.82
C PRO A 289 -3.66 -26.61 -15.26
N ALA A 290 -3.33 -26.99 -14.02
CA ALA A 290 -3.81 -28.24 -13.42
C ALA A 290 -5.32 -28.21 -13.10
N VAL A 291 -5.84 -27.05 -12.68
CA VAL A 291 -7.28 -26.87 -12.39
C VAL A 291 -8.08 -26.77 -13.70
N LEU A 292 -7.54 -26.12 -14.72
CA LEU A 292 -8.17 -26.05 -16.05
C LEU A 292 -8.14 -27.39 -16.79
N THR A 293 -7.08 -28.21 -16.64
CA THR A 293 -7.06 -29.56 -17.23
C THR A 293 -8.01 -30.51 -16.52
N LEU A 294 -8.15 -30.44 -15.19
CA LEU A 294 -9.14 -31.22 -14.45
C LEU A 294 -10.58 -30.84 -14.83
N ALA A 295 -10.87 -29.53 -14.98
CA ALA A 295 -12.18 -29.06 -15.43
C ALA A 295 -12.49 -29.51 -16.88
N ALA A 296 -11.50 -29.43 -17.79
CA ALA A 296 -11.66 -29.91 -19.16
C ALA A 296 -11.84 -31.43 -19.25
N ALA A 297 -11.11 -32.21 -18.43
CA ALA A 297 -11.26 -33.66 -18.36
C ALA A 297 -12.63 -34.08 -17.79
N LEU A 298 -13.13 -33.38 -16.77
CA LEU A 298 -14.49 -33.59 -16.24
C LEU A 298 -15.55 -33.26 -17.29
N LEU A 299 -15.42 -32.14 -18.01
CA LEU A 299 -16.35 -31.78 -19.09
C LEU A 299 -16.33 -32.83 -20.21
N PHE A 300 -15.15 -33.34 -20.57
CA PHE A 300 -15.00 -34.38 -21.59
C PHE A 300 -15.62 -35.71 -21.15
N LEU A 301 -15.47 -36.11 -19.88
CA LEU A 301 -16.13 -37.30 -19.33
C LEU A 301 -17.66 -37.16 -19.30
N VAL A 302 -18.18 -35.98 -18.97
CA VAL A 302 -19.63 -35.70 -19.02
C VAL A 302 -20.15 -35.76 -20.46
N LEU A 303 -19.41 -35.21 -21.42
CA LEU A 303 -19.77 -35.26 -22.84
C LEU A 303 -19.72 -36.68 -23.41
N ILE A 304 -18.71 -37.48 -23.05
CA ILE A 304 -18.66 -38.91 -23.42
C ILE A 304 -19.82 -39.67 -22.78
N GLY A 305 -20.11 -39.43 -21.50
CA GLY A 305 -21.23 -40.06 -20.81
C GLY A 305 -22.57 -39.74 -21.47
N TRP A 306 -22.79 -38.49 -21.87
CA TRP A 306 -23.98 -38.07 -22.61
C TRP A 306 -24.07 -38.67 -24.01
N ALA A 307 -22.95 -38.76 -24.74
CA ALA A 307 -22.91 -39.34 -26.08
C ALA A 307 -23.04 -40.88 -26.06
N ALA A 308 -22.58 -41.55 -25.00
CA ALA A 308 -22.70 -42.99 -24.82
C ALA A 308 -24.08 -43.43 -24.28
N LEU A 309 -24.83 -42.52 -23.65
CA LEU A 309 -26.17 -42.78 -23.12
C LEU A 309 -27.15 -43.34 -24.18
N PRO A 310 -27.26 -42.79 -25.41
CA PRO A 310 -28.12 -43.35 -26.45
C PRO A 310 -27.64 -44.71 -27.00
N LEU A 311 -26.33 -45.03 -26.91
CA LEU A 311 -25.78 -46.32 -27.35
C LEU A 311 -26.08 -47.43 -26.33
N LEU A 312 -26.05 -47.12 -25.03
CA LEU A 312 -26.41 -48.03 -23.95
C LEU A 312 -27.92 -48.33 -23.93
N THR A 313 -28.77 -47.34 -24.25
CA THR A 313 -30.21 -47.58 -24.41
C THR A 313 -30.54 -48.45 -25.64
N ALA A 314 -29.72 -48.42 -26.70
CA ALA A 314 -29.90 -49.27 -27.88
C ALA A 314 -29.47 -50.73 -27.65
N VAL A 315 -28.50 -50.98 -26.75
CA VAL A 315 -28.07 -52.33 -26.36
C VAL A 315 -29.08 -52.98 -25.40
N VAL A 316 -29.72 -52.20 -24.51
CA VAL A 316 -30.71 -52.72 -23.55
C VAL A 316 -32.07 -53.01 -24.21
N THR A 317 -32.44 -52.30 -25.27
CA THR A 317 -33.69 -52.55 -26.01
C THR A 317 -33.56 -53.62 -27.10
N GLY A 318 -32.34 -54.08 -27.42
CA GLY A 318 -32.08 -55.12 -28.42
C GLY A 318 -32.24 -56.57 -27.93
N SER A 319 -32.58 -56.83 -26.66
CA SER A 319 -32.58 -58.19 -26.09
C SER A 319 -33.90 -58.71 -25.52
N THR A 320 -35.06 -58.15 -25.89
CA THR A 320 -36.35 -58.78 -25.56
C THR A 320 -37.23 -58.86 -26.80
N GLY A 321 -36.95 -59.87 -27.64
CA GLY A 321 -37.92 -60.36 -28.59
C GLY A 321 -39.11 -60.96 -27.84
N VAL A 322 -40.28 -60.38 -28.05
CA VAL A 322 -41.57 -61.06 -27.89
C VAL A 322 -42.46 -60.60 -29.03
N GLU A 323 -42.75 -61.56 -29.89
CA GLU A 323 -43.66 -61.51 -31.03
C GLU A 323 -45.10 -61.22 -30.55
N ALA A 324 -45.78 -60.23 -31.14
CA ALA A 324 -47.18 -59.96 -30.86
C ALA A 324 -47.96 -59.63 -32.15
N ILE A 325 -48.98 -60.47 -32.37
CA ILE A 325 -49.96 -60.52 -33.45
C ILE A 325 -50.87 -59.26 -33.42
N PRO A 326 -51.30 -58.69 -34.56
CA PRO A 326 -52.16 -57.52 -34.55
C PRO A 326 -53.63 -57.89 -34.30
N VAL A 327 -54.24 -57.26 -33.28
CA VAL A 327 -55.70 -57.31 -33.05
C VAL A 327 -56.29 -55.91 -33.20
N VAL A 328 -57.30 -55.86 -34.07
CA VAL A 328 -58.16 -54.75 -34.48
C VAL A 328 -58.83 -54.06 -33.28
N SER A 329 -58.79 -52.73 -33.26
CA SER A 329 -59.64 -51.91 -32.39
C SER A 329 -60.95 -51.57 -33.10
N LEU A 330 -62.07 -51.96 -32.47
CA LEU A 330 -63.43 -51.60 -32.85
C LEU A 330 -63.83 -50.33 -32.12
N GLU A 331 -64.19 -49.29 -32.87
CA GLU A 331 -64.84 -48.09 -32.32
C GLU A 331 -66.37 -48.30 -32.26
N PRO A 332 -67.05 -47.97 -31.13
CA PRO A 332 -68.47 -48.27 -30.95
C PRO A 332 -69.40 -47.31 -31.70
N ALA A 333 -70.47 -47.90 -32.24
CA ALA A 333 -71.55 -47.25 -32.96
C ALA A 333 -72.53 -46.47 -32.05
N GLU A 334 -73.08 -45.37 -32.56
CA GLU A 334 -74.30 -44.71 -32.08
C GLU A 334 -75.37 -44.68 -33.18
N PRO A 335 -76.67 -44.56 -32.81
CA PRO A 335 -77.74 -45.39 -33.34
C PRO A 335 -78.60 -44.65 -34.37
N PRO A 336 -79.47 -45.38 -35.10
CA PRO A 336 -80.27 -44.81 -36.17
C PRO A 336 -81.61 -44.29 -35.65
N SER A 337 -82.10 -43.22 -36.28
CA SER A 337 -83.53 -42.90 -36.39
C SER A 337 -83.74 -41.70 -37.31
N PRO A 338 -84.92 -41.53 -37.91
CA PRO A 338 -85.77 -42.55 -38.52
C PRO A 338 -86.18 -42.11 -39.94
N ALA A 339 -86.37 -43.10 -40.81
CA ALA A 339 -87.00 -42.88 -42.11
C ALA A 339 -88.52 -42.95 -41.98
N SER A 340 -89.18 -42.23 -42.88
CA SER A 340 -90.58 -42.42 -43.36
C SER A 340 -91.62 -41.44 -42.80
N SER A 341 -91.70 -40.30 -43.48
CA SER A 341 -92.85 -39.82 -44.30
C SER A 341 -93.91 -40.86 -44.72
N PRO A 342 -95.01 -40.52 -45.45
CA PRO A 342 -95.74 -39.26 -45.65
C PRO A 342 -97.29 -39.39 -45.50
N HIS A 343 -98.00 -38.26 -45.56
CA HIS A 343 -99.41 -38.04 -45.96
C HIS A 343 -100.51 -39.03 -45.50
N SER A 344 -101.37 -38.59 -44.58
CA SER A 344 -102.74 -38.07 -44.86
C SER A 344 -103.41 -37.59 -43.58
#